data_AF-A0A372QUV8-F1
#
_entry.id   AF-A0A372QUV8-F1
#
_cell.length_a   1.000
_cell.length_b   1.000
_cell.length_c   1.000
_cell.angle_alpha   90.00
_cell.angle_beta   90.00
_cell.angle_gamma   90.00
#
_symmetry.space_group_name_H-M   'P 1'
#
loop_
_entity.id
_entity.type
_entity.pdbx_description
1 polymer ?
#
loop_
_entity_poly.entity_id
_entity_poly.type
_entity_poly.pdbx_seq_one_letter_code
_entity_poly.pdbx_strand_id
1 'polypeptide(L)' 'MALLGCFTVAATVPQQYIGINIQNQLFIASIIFGFIHLSFEFRQFIYSPNRWIREFWNIFDIIVYLIPIITSIKWLI' A
#
# COMPACT_ATOMS: atom_id res chain seq x y z
N MET A 1 1.03 10.24 -1.74
CA MET A 1 -0.24 10.76 -1.17
C MET A 1 -1.52 10.19 -1.82
N ALA A 2 -1.54 9.85 -3.12
CA ALA A 2 -2.74 9.30 -3.75
C ALA A 2 -3.21 7.93 -3.18
N LEU A 3 -2.27 7.09 -2.75
CA LEU A 3 -2.58 5.75 -2.20
C LEU A 3 -3.38 5.81 -0.89
N LEU A 4 -3.01 6.71 0.01
CA LEU A 4 -3.71 6.87 1.29
C LEU A 4 -5.14 7.37 1.07
N GLY A 5 -5.34 8.29 0.13
CA GLY A 5 -6.66 8.81 -0.24
C GLY A 5 -7.56 7.75 -0.89
N CYS A 6 -7.02 6.89 -1.75
CA CYS A 6 -7.79 5.78 -2.34
C CYS A 6 -8.20 4.77 -1.26
N PHE A 7 -7.32 4.48 -0.30
CA PHE A 7 -7.60 3.57 0.80
C PHE A 7 -8.65 4.14 1.76
N THR A 8 -8.56 5.41 2.16
CA THR A 8 -9.59 6.03 3.00
C THR A 8 -10.92 6.10 2.28
N VAL A 9 -10.98 6.45 0.99
CA VAL A 9 -12.25 6.42 0.25
C VAL A 9 -12.82 4.99 0.19
N ALA A 10 -12.01 3.98 -0.09
CA ALA A 10 -12.46 2.59 -0.11
C ALA A 10 -12.91 2.04 1.27
N ALA A 11 -12.30 2.54 2.36
CA ALA A 11 -12.60 2.11 3.73
C ALA A 11 -13.78 2.87 4.36
N THR A 12 -14.02 4.13 3.96
CA THR A 12 -15.07 4.98 4.54
C THR A 12 -16.36 4.96 3.73
N VAL A 13 -16.29 4.64 2.43
CA VAL A 13 -17.50 4.50 1.61
C VAL A 13 -18.18 3.18 1.95
N PRO A 14 -19.43 3.21 2.44
CA PRO A 14 -20.13 1.99 2.83
C PRO A 14 -20.34 1.07 1.61
N GLN A 15 -20.13 -0.23 1.83
CA GLN A 15 -20.25 -1.33 0.86
C GLN A 15 -21.61 -1.40 0.13
N GLN A 16 -22.60 -0.63 0.61
CA GLN A 16 -23.90 -0.43 -0.03
C GLN A 16 -23.87 0.50 -1.25
N TYR A 17 -22.88 1.41 -1.36
CA TYR A 17 -22.76 2.38 -2.46
C TYR A 17 -21.76 1.96 -3.55
N ILE A 18 -20.73 1.19 -3.18
CA ILE A 18 -19.75 0.63 -4.09
C ILE A 18 -20.00 -0.88 -4.11
N GLY A 19 -20.46 -1.41 -5.24
CA GLY A 19 -20.67 -2.85 -5.38
C GLY A 19 -19.43 -3.64 -4.97
N ILE A 20 -19.62 -4.74 -4.23
CA ILE A 20 -18.55 -5.61 -3.69
C ILE A 20 -17.44 -5.92 -4.70
N ASN A 21 -17.80 -6.02 -5.99
CA ASN A 21 -16.86 -6.27 -7.08
C ASN A 21 -15.89 -5.10 -7.31
N ILE A 22 -16.37 -3.85 -7.24
CA ILE A 22 -15.56 -2.65 -7.42
C ILE A 22 -14.64 -2.43 -6.21
N GLN A 23 -15.13 -2.69 -5.00
CA GLN A 23 -14.34 -2.57 -3.78
C GLN A 23 -13.18 -3.59 -3.76
N ASN A 24 -13.45 -4.84 -4.14
CA ASN A 24 -12.39 -5.85 -4.30
C ASN A 24 -11.36 -5.44 -5.36
N GLN A 25 -11.79 -4.83 -6.47
CA GLN A 25 -10.89 -4.35 -7.50
C GLN A 25 -10.02 -3.17 -7.02
N LEU A 26 -10.57 -2.28 -6.19
CA LEU A 26 -9.82 -1.20 -5.53
C LEU A 26 -8.79 -1.74 -4.53
N PHE A 27 -9.13 -2.76 -3.75
CA PHE A 27 -8.19 -3.43 -2.86
C PHE A 27 -7.04 -4.08 -3.63
N ILE A 28 -7.34 -4.83 -4.69
CA ILE A 28 -6.34 -5.44 -5.58
C ILE A 28 -5.45 -4.36 -6.21
N ALA A 29 -6.01 -3.26 -6.70
CA ALA A 29 -5.25 -2.15 -7.25
C ALA A 29 -4.33 -1.51 -6.19
N SER A 30 -4.80 -1.34 -4.96
CA SER A 30 -3.98 -0.81 -3.85
C SER A 30 -2.78 -1.72 -3.53
N ILE A 31 -2.99 -3.05 -3.58
CA ILE A 31 -1.93 -4.05 -3.36
C ILE A 31 -0.89 -3.96 -4.47
N ILE A 32 -1.32 -3.92 -5.74
CA ILE A 32 -0.42 -3.81 -6.90
C ILE A 32 0.41 -2.53 -6.82
N PHE A 33 -0.23 -1.39 -6.56
CA PHE A 33 0.49 -0.12 -6.40
C PHE A 33 1.47 -0.15 -5.21
N GLY A 34 1.07 -0.74 -4.09
CA GLY A 34 1.95 -0.94 -2.93
C GLY A 34 3.20 -1.75 -3.29
N PHE A 35 3.05 -2.85 -4.03
CA PHE A 35 4.18 -3.67 -4.50
C PHE A 35 5.11 -2.96 -5.50
N ILE A 36 4.56 -2.12 -6.37
CA ILE A 36 5.37 -1.31 -7.31
C ILE A 36 6.27 -0.34 -6.52
N HIS A 37 5.70 0.37 -5.55
CA HIS A 37 6.48 1.28 -4.68
C HIS A 37 7.52 0.51 -3.86
N LEU A 38 7.16 -0.64 -3.29
CA LEU A 38 8.07 -1.48 -2.52
C LEU A 38 9.22 -2.04 -3.39
N SER A 39 8.97 -2.28 -4.68
CA SER A 39 10.01 -2.70 -5.63
C SER A 39 11.02 -1.60 -5.93
N PHE A 40 10.61 -0.33 -5.93
CA PHE A 40 11.54 0.80 -6.07
C PHE A 40 12.44 0.94 -4.85
N GLU A 41 11.88 0.85 -3.65
CA GLU A 41 12.64 0.84 -2.39
C GLU A 41 13.59 -0.35 -2.32
N PHE A 42 13.14 -1.54 -2.72
CA PHE A 42 13.97 -2.74 -2.75
C PHE A 42 15.16 -2.62 -3.72
N ARG A 43 14.98 -1.96 -4.87
CA ARG A 43 16.09 -1.66 -5.78
C ARG A 43 17.10 -0.72 -5.12
N GLN A 44 16.65 0.35 -4.46
CA GLN A 44 17.55 1.26 -3.74
C GLN A 44 18.29 0.57 -2.59
N PHE A 45 17.61 -0.36 -1.91
CA PHE A 45 18.22 -1.21 -0.89
C PHE A 45 19.33 -2.10 -1.45
N ILE A 46 19.14 -2.74 -2.62
CA ILE A 46 20.18 -3.55 -3.27
C ILE A 46 21.40 -2.71 -3.66
N TYR A 47 21.18 -1.53 -4.27
CA TYR A 47 22.28 -0.70 -4.75
C TYR A 47 23.06 0.03 -3.64
N SER A 48 22.42 0.34 -2.51
CA SER A 48 23.05 1.12 -1.44
C SER A 48 22.47 0.81 -0.05
N PRO A 49 22.60 -0.44 0.45
CA PRO A 49 21.92 -0.90 1.66
C PRO A 49 22.30 -0.10 2.92
N ASN A 50 23.59 0.24 3.06
CA ASN A 50 24.07 1.03 4.20
C ASN A 50 23.52 2.46 4.24
N ARG A 51 23.30 3.07 3.07
CA ARG A 51 22.71 4.41 2.99
C ARG A 51 21.20 4.34 3.21
N TRP A 52 20.57 3.32 2.63
CA TRP A 52 19.13 3.06 2.74
C TRP A 52 18.69 2.79 4.19
N ILE A 53 19.42 1.95 4.95
CA ILE A 53 19.11 1.68 6.37
C ILE A 53 19.35 2.91 7.26
N ARG A 54 20.31 3.76 6.90
CA ARG A 54 20.69 4.95 7.69
C ARG A 54 19.68 6.08 7.54
N GLU A 55 18.89 6.05 6.48
CA GLU A 55 17.73 6.93 6.25
C GLU A 55 16.51 6.34 6.97
N PHE A 56 16.25 6.78 8.21
CA PHE A 56 15.11 6.33 9.01
C PHE A 56 13.76 6.43 8.26
N TRP A 57 13.65 7.42 7.36
CA TRP A 57 12.47 7.65 6.52
C TRP A 57 12.15 6.50 5.56
N ASN A 58 13.16 5.78 5.06
CA ASN A 58 12.93 4.68 4.11
C ASN A 58 12.24 3.47 4.78
N ILE A 59 12.52 3.24 6.07
CA ILE A 59 11.84 2.21 6.87
C ILE A 59 10.38 2.62 7.11
N PHE A 60 10.16 3.90 7.40
CA PHE A 60 8.81 4.44 7.61
C PHE A 60 7.96 4.32 6.33
N ASP A 61 8.54 4.60 5.16
CA ASP A 61 7.88 4.43 3.87
C ASP A 61 7.46 2.98 3.63
N ILE A 62 8.31 1.99 3.93
CA ILE A 62 7.91 0.57 3.85
C ILE A 62 6.70 0.26 4.73
N ILE A 63 6.69 0.76 5.98
CA ILE A 63 5.59 0.51 6.92
C ILE A 63 4.28 1.14 6.43
N VAL A 64 4.36 2.35 5.88
CA VAL A 64 3.19 3.08 5.32
C VAL A 64 2.57 2.34 4.14
N TYR A 65 3.34 1.60 3.35
CA TYR A 65 2.80 0.75 2.28
C TYR A 65 2.34 -0.63 2.78
N LEU A 66 2.99 -1.20 3.79
CA LEU A 66 2.63 -2.51 4.36
C LEU A 66 1.28 -2.50 5.08
N ILE A 67 0.99 -1.45 5.86
CA ILE A 67 -0.27 -1.31 6.60
C ILE A 67 -1.50 -1.43 5.67
N PRO A 68 -1.63 -0.62 4.60
CA PRO A 68 -2.77 -0.71 3.69
C PRO A 68 -2.87 -2.06 2.98
N ILE A 69 -1.75 -2.72 2.66
CA ILE A 69 -1.74 -4.07 2.07
C ILE A 69 -2.33 -5.10 3.05
N ILE A 70 -1.86 -5.12 4.30
CA ILE A 70 -2.33 -6.08 5.31
C ILE A 70 -3.80 -5.84 5.63
N THR A 71 -4.23 -4.58 5.77
CA THR A 71 -5.64 -4.26 5.99
C THR A 71 -6.51 -4.64 4.80
N SER A 72 -6.05 -4.44 3.57
CA SER A 72 -6.78 -4.85 2.37
C SER A 72 -6.95 -6.37 2.31
N ILE A 73 -5.91 -7.13 2.66
CA ILE A 73 -5.97 -8.60 2.73
C ILE A 73 -6.97 -9.05 3.82
N LYS A 74 -6.95 -8.42 5.00
CA LYS A 74 -7.90 -8.71 6.09
C LYS A 74 -9.36 -8.40 5.75
N TRP A 75 -9.61 -7.47 4.85
CA TRP A 75 -10.97 -7.14 4.39
C TRP A 75 -11.46 -8.05 3.27
N LEU A 76 -10.55 -8.77 2.60
CA LEU A 76 -10.84 -9.63 1.46
C LEU A 76 -10.99 -11.11 1.86
N ILE A 77 -10.46 -11.50 3.03
CA ILE A 77 -10.63 -12.80 3.71
C ILE A 77 -11.81 -12.73 4.67
#